data_AF-A0A0M9A754-F1
#
_entry.id   AF-A0A0M9A754-F1
#
_cell.length_a   1.000
_cell.length_b   1.000
_cell.length_c   1.000
_cell.angle_alpha   90.00
_cell.angle_beta   90.00
_cell.angle_gamma   90.00
#
_symmetry.space_group_name_H-M   'P 1'
#
loop_
_entity.id
_entity.type
_entity.pdbx_description
1 polymer ?
#
loop_
_entity_poly.entity_id
_entity_poly.type
_entity_poly.pdbx_seq_one_letter_code
_entity_poly.pdbx_strand_id
1 'polypeptide(L)'
;MEDCRLDSLCLRFGFPWVYKHQGGCEHLIVFSDARFINCDDELGISIYPRIVRLRPMSSKLCMVCGLYVVQWITMDHERIPHNPCYFCDDCFKSYNYIDNKKVGKFKAYAYPRNVEAVKGKIDI
;
A
#
# COMPACT_ATOMS: atom_id res chain seq x y z
N MET A 1 -15.93 -2.91 12.67
CA MET A 1 -15.70 -1.82 13.64
C MET A 1 -16.85 -0.82 13.65
N GLU A 2 -18.00 -1.11 13.01
CA GLU A 2 -19.16 -0.21 13.04
C GLU A 2 -19.73 -0.03 14.46
N ASP A 3 -19.68 -1.08 15.29
CA ASP A 3 -20.36 -1.08 16.60
C ASP A 3 -19.44 -0.88 17.82
N CYS A 4 -18.13 -0.72 17.62
CA CYS A 4 -17.18 -0.63 18.74
C CYS A 4 -16.17 0.49 18.50
N ARG A 5 -16.17 1.48 19.39
CA ARG A 5 -15.27 2.63 19.36
C ARG A 5 -14.01 2.37 20.21
N LEU A 6 -12.87 2.92 19.81
CA LEU A 6 -11.62 2.77 20.56
C LEU A 6 -11.72 3.34 21.99
N ASP A 7 -12.43 4.45 22.17
CA ASP A 7 -12.65 5.10 23.48
C ASP A 7 -13.62 4.32 24.40
N SER A 8 -14.32 3.32 23.88
CA SER A 8 -15.17 2.43 24.68
C SER A 8 -14.43 1.22 25.25
N LEU A 9 -13.16 1.02 24.87
CA LEU A 9 -12.37 -0.14 25.28
C LEU A 9 -11.80 0.04 26.69
N CYS A 10 -11.93 -0.97 27.54
CA CYS A 10 -11.11 -1.12 28.73
C CYS A 10 -9.72 -1.65 28.32
N LEU A 11 -8.85 -0.71 27.91
CA LEU A 11 -7.56 -1.02 27.29
C LEU A 11 -6.61 -1.76 28.24
N ARG A 12 -5.89 -2.73 27.68
CA ARG A 12 -4.81 -3.48 28.33
C ARG A 12 -3.57 -3.38 27.46
N PHE A 13 -2.50 -2.82 28.00
CA PHE A 13 -1.23 -2.74 27.30
C PHE A 13 -0.62 -4.13 27.13
N GLY A 14 -0.03 -4.37 25.96
CA GLY A 14 0.57 -5.67 25.61
C GLY A 14 -0.43 -6.79 25.29
N PHE A 15 -1.74 -6.58 25.46
CA PHE A 15 -2.75 -7.57 25.10
C PHE A 15 -3.00 -7.59 23.57
N PRO A 16 -3.08 -8.76 22.92
CA PRO A 16 -3.36 -8.87 21.49
C PRO A 16 -4.86 -8.73 21.21
N TRP A 17 -5.27 -7.55 20.76
CA TRP A 17 -6.65 -7.26 20.39
C TRP A 17 -6.92 -7.65 18.94
N VAL A 18 -8.12 -8.15 18.64
CA VAL A 18 -8.54 -8.45 17.26
C VAL A 18 -9.14 -7.21 16.62
N TYR A 19 -8.56 -6.80 15.49
CA TYR A 19 -9.08 -5.79 14.59
C TYR A 19 -9.62 -6.44 13.32
N LYS A 20 -10.90 -6.24 13.03
CA LYS A 20 -11.55 -6.78 11.83
C LYS A 20 -11.77 -5.68 10.79
N HIS A 21 -11.06 -5.79 9.67
CA HIS A 21 -11.16 -4.88 8.53
C HIS A 21 -12.24 -5.36 7.55
N GLN A 22 -13.28 -4.54 7.35
CA GLN A 22 -14.37 -4.73 6.36
C GLN A 22 -14.97 -6.15 6.33
N GLY A 23 -15.06 -6.82 7.49
CA GLY A 23 -15.67 -8.15 7.63
C GLY A 23 -14.86 -9.33 7.08
N GLY A 24 -13.82 -9.10 6.26
CA GLY A 24 -13.09 -10.15 5.54
C GLY A 24 -11.65 -10.40 5.99
N CYS A 25 -11.07 -9.53 6.82
CA CYS A 25 -9.69 -9.71 7.31
C CYS A 25 -9.58 -9.42 8.81
N GLU A 26 -8.86 -10.28 9.53
CA GLU A 26 -8.63 -10.18 10.96
C GLU A 26 -7.14 -9.98 11.22
N HIS A 27 -6.82 -8.92 11.96
CA HIS A 27 -5.47 -8.54 12.31
C HIS A 27 -5.34 -8.42 13.82
N LEU A 28 -4.17 -8.77 14.35
CA LEU A 28 -3.84 -8.46 15.74
C LEU A 28 -3.29 -7.05 15.83
N ILE A 29 -3.84 -6.27 16.76
CA ILE A 29 -3.31 -4.97 17.16
C ILE A 29 -2.93 -5.04 18.64
N VAL A 30 -1.87 -4.34 19.01
CA VAL A 30 -1.40 -4.25 20.40
C VAL A 30 -1.22 -2.79 20.72
N PHE A 31 -1.83 -2.36 21.83
CA PHE A 31 -1.52 -1.07 22.43
C PHE A 31 -0.24 -1.26 23.24
N SER A 32 0.85 -0.67 22.76
CA SER A 32 2.18 -0.84 23.37
C SER A 32 2.49 0.22 24.42
N ASP A 33 1.90 1.41 24.29
CA ASP A 33 2.24 2.57 25.09
C ASP A 33 1.08 3.58 25.15
N ALA A 34 1.07 4.41 26.18
CA ALA A 34 0.26 5.61 26.30
C ALA A 34 1.00 6.66 27.13
N ARG A 35 0.78 7.92 26.81
CA ARG A 35 1.36 9.05 27.54
C ARG A 35 0.29 10.05 27.94
N PHE A 36 0.60 10.84 28.97
CA PHE A 36 -0.21 11.99 29.33
C PHE A 36 -0.15 13.07 28.24
N ILE A 37 -1.18 13.91 28.23
CA ILE A 37 -1.27 15.09 27.37
C ILE A 37 -0.19 16.08 27.80
N ASN A 38 0.57 16.58 26.83
CA ASN A 38 1.59 17.60 26.98
C ASN A 38 1.12 18.96 26.41
N CYS A 39 1.85 20.03 26.70
CA CYS A 39 1.47 21.39 26.28
C CYS A 39 1.56 21.63 24.76
N ASP A 40 2.34 20.82 24.07
CA ASP A 40 2.55 20.80 22.62
C ASP A 40 1.61 19.83 21.89
N ASP A 41 0.71 19.17 22.63
CA ASP A 41 -0.29 18.31 22.03
C ASP A 41 -1.46 19.07 21.43
N GLU A 42 -1.90 18.53 20.31
CA GLU A 42 -3.00 19.03 19.55
C GLU A 42 -4.28 18.40 20.16
N LEU A 43 -5.19 19.23 20.70
CA LEU A 43 -6.32 18.81 21.55
C LEU A 43 -7.65 18.64 20.79
N GLY A 44 -7.71 19.08 19.53
CA GLY A 44 -8.92 18.92 18.73
C GLY A 44 -9.26 17.44 18.54
N ILE A 45 -10.53 17.06 18.58
CA ILE A 45 -10.90 15.67 18.25
C ILE A 45 -10.79 15.42 16.74
N SER A 46 -11.03 16.45 15.93
CA SER A 46 -11.05 16.39 14.46
C SER A 46 -9.72 16.07 13.79
N ILE A 47 -8.60 16.24 14.50
CA ILE A 47 -7.24 15.98 14.03
C ILE A 47 -6.80 14.53 14.28
N TYR A 48 -7.59 13.76 15.03
CA TYR A 48 -7.37 12.33 15.26
C TYR A 48 -8.28 11.50 14.34
N PRO A 49 -7.82 10.32 13.89
CA PRO A 49 -6.54 9.69 14.19
C PRO A 49 -5.36 10.37 13.47
N ARG A 50 -4.28 10.64 14.22
CA ARG A 50 -3.07 11.27 13.68
C ARG A 50 -2.08 10.21 13.19
N ILE A 51 -1.63 10.34 11.95
CA ILE A 51 -0.59 9.48 11.39
C ILE A 51 0.78 10.00 11.88
N VAL A 52 1.34 9.35 12.90
CA VAL A 52 2.67 9.70 13.45
C VAL A 52 3.80 9.09 12.62
N ARG A 53 3.58 7.90 12.05
CA ARG A 53 4.55 7.20 11.22
C ARG A 53 3.83 6.34 10.19
N LEU A 54 4.24 6.47 8.93
CA LEU A 54 3.94 5.48 7.90
C LEU A 54 5.13 4.54 7.78
N ARG A 55 4.86 3.24 7.68
CA ARG A 55 5.91 2.28 7.33
C ARG A 55 6.39 2.63 5.91
N PRO A 56 7.70 2.80 5.66
CA PRO A 56 8.20 2.91 4.29
C PRO A 56 7.73 1.69 3.51
N MET A 57 7.03 1.90 2.41
CA MET A 57 6.73 0.79 1.49
C MET A 57 8.05 0.37 0.86
N SER A 58 8.44 -0.89 1.05
CA SER A 58 9.60 -1.43 0.35
C SER A 58 9.34 -1.35 -1.16
N SER A 59 10.20 -0.63 -1.88
CA SER A 59 10.15 -0.62 -3.34
C SER A 59 10.38 -2.05 -3.85
N LYS A 60 9.44 -2.56 -4.66
CA LYS A 60 9.64 -3.80 -5.39
C LYS A 60 10.51 -3.50 -6.62
N LEU A 61 11.45 -4.37 -6.94
CA LEU A 61 12.24 -4.32 -8.17
C LEU A 61 11.54 -5.11 -9.28
N CYS A 62 11.78 -4.72 -10.52
CA CYS A 62 11.27 -5.40 -11.70
C CYS A 62 11.70 -6.87 -11.71
N MET A 63 10.76 -7.77 -12.01
CA MET A 63 11.04 -9.22 -12.07
C MET A 63 11.84 -9.63 -13.31
N VAL A 64 11.99 -8.75 -14.31
CA VAL A 64 12.75 -9.02 -15.53
C VAL A 64 14.21 -8.59 -15.37
N CYS A 65 14.46 -7.33 -15.05
CA CYS A 65 15.83 -6.81 -14.95
C CYS A 65 16.39 -6.86 -13.53
N GLY A 66 15.56 -6.82 -12.49
CA GLY A 66 16.02 -6.73 -11.09
C GLY A 66 16.70 -5.40 -10.73
N LEU A 67 16.73 -4.41 -11.64
CA LEU A 67 17.48 -3.16 -11.45
C LEU A 67 16.58 -1.98 -11.07
N TYR A 68 15.47 -1.81 -11.78
CA TYR A 68 14.59 -0.65 -11.62
C TYR A 68 13.35 -0.99 -10.82
N VAL A 69 12.82 0.00 -10.11
CA VAL A 69 11.58 -0.14 -9.34
C VAL A 69 10.39 -0.43 -10.24
N VAL A 70 9.45 -1.20 -9.70
CA VAL A 70 8.22 -1.59 -10.39
C VAL A 70 7.33 -0.37 -10.65
N GLN A 71 6.81 -0.28 -11.87
CA GLN A 71 5.83 0.71 -12.30
C GLN A 71 4.57 0.07 -12.90
N TRP A 72 4.64 -1.20 -13.32
CA TRP A 72 3.54 -1.91 -13.96
C TRP A 72 3.32 -3.29 -13.34
N ILE A 73 2.05 -3.67 -13.23
CA ILE A 73 1.58 -4.99 -12.84
C ILE A 73 0.85 -5.58 -14.04
N THR A 74 1.26 -6.75 -14.50
CA THR A 74 0.48 -7.51 -15.49
C THR A 74 -0.22 -8.69 -14.86
N MET A 75 -1.48 -8.91 -15.24
CA MET A 75 -2.29 -10.06 -14.86
C MET A 75 -2.68 -10.87 -16.09
N ASP A 76 -2.91 -12.18 -15.91
CA ASP A 76 -3.42 -13.10 -16.94
C ASP A 76 -2.57 -13.05 -18.24
N HIS A 77 -1.24 -13.14 -18.07
CA HIS A 77 -0.28 -12.90 -19.15
C HIS A 77 0.11 -14.18 -19.89
N GLU A 78 -0.33 -14.35 -21.14
CA GLU A 78 -0.15 -15.61 -21.89
C GLU A 78 1.32 -16.00 -22.14
N ARG A 79 2.22 -15.01 -22.23
CA ARG A 79 3.64 -15.24 -22.58
C ARG A 79 4.58 -15.36 -21.37
N ILE A 80 4.07 -15.28 -20.14
CA ILE A 80 4.89 -15.23 -18.91
C ILE A 80 4.33 -16.21 -17.87
N PRO A 81 5.18 -16.97 -17.16
CA PRO A 81 4.72 -17.95 -16.18
C PRO A 81 4.19 -17.35 -14.85
N HIS A 82 4.48 -16.08 -14.55
CA HIS A 82 4.08 -15.39 -13.32
C HIS A 82 2.77 -14.58 -13.48
N ASN A 83 1.86 -14.69 -12.50
CA ASN A 83 0.61 -13.92 -12.43
C ASN A 83 0.30 -13.54 -10.95
N PRO A 84 0.49 -12.28 -10.50
CA PRO A 84 0.98 -11.12 -11.25
C PRO A 84 2.45 -11.23 -11.66
N CYS A 85 2.82 -10.49 -12.71
CA CYS A 85 4.22 -10.17 -13.01
C CYS A 85 4.47 -8.66 -12.88
N TYR A 86 5.62 -8.28 -12.31
CA TYR A 86 5.96 -6.90 -12.00
C TYR A 86 7.09 -6.37 -12.90
N PHE A 87 6.85 -5.22 -13.52
CA PHE A 87 7.76 -4.61 -14.48
C PHE A 87 8.15 -3.18 -14.10
N CYS A 88 9.40 -2.79 -14.39
CA CYS A 88 9.73 -1.39 -14.61
C CYS A 88 9.18 -0.94 -15.97
N ASP A 89 9.18 0.37 -16.24
CA ASP A 89 8.62 0.92 -17.47
C ASP A 89 9.31 0.40 -18.74
N ASP A 90 10.64 0.36 -18.76
CA ASP A 90 11.42 -0.08 -19.92
C ASP A 90 11.18 -1.55 -20.25
N CYS A 91 11.28 -2.44 -19.26
CA CYS A 91 11.03 -3.87 -19.47
C CYS A 91 9.57 -4.13 -19.85
N PHE A 92 8.61 -3.36 -19.31
CA PHE A 92 7.21 -3.48 -19.68
C PHE A 92 7.01 -3.17 -21.17
N LYS A 93 7.53 -2.04 -21.65
CA LYS A 93 7.41 -1.62 -23.05
C LYS A 93 8.16 -2.58 -23.98
N SER A 94 9.42 -2.90 -23.66
CA SER A 94 10.29 -3.73 -24.48
C SER A 94 9.75 -5.16 -24.66
N TYR A 95 9.19 -5.77 -23.63
CA TYR A 95 8.72 -7.17 -23.72
C TYR A 95 7.32 -7.28 -24.35
N ASN A 96 6.47 -6.29 -24.07
CA ASN A 96 5.04 -6.36 -24.39
C ASN A 96 4.63 -5.60 -25.65
N TYR A 97 5.50 -4.77 -26.22
CA TYR A 97 5.17 -3.94 -27.38
C TYR A 97 6.26 -4.01 -28.45
N ILE A 98 5.84 -4.10 -29.71
CA ILE A 98 6.69 -3.95 -30.89
C ILE A 98 6.06 -2.84 -31.73
N ASP A 99 6.83 -1.80 -32.08
CA ASP A 99 6.32 -0.61 -32.79
C ASP A 99 5.07 0.00 -32.13
N ASN A 100 5.06 0.08 -30.80
CA ASN A 100 3.94 0.52 -29.97
C ASN A 100 2.65 -0.32 -30.09
N LYS A 101 2.72 -1.49 -30.73
CA LYS A 101 1.62 -2.45 -30.80
C LYS A 101 1.82 -3.53 -29.74
N LYS A 102 0.78 -3.75 -28.94
CA LYS A 102 0.76 -4.76 -27.88
C LYS A 102 0.87 -6.17 -28.48
N VAL A 103 1.73 -7.01 -27.90
CA VAL A 103 2.00 -8.38 -28.33
C VAL A 103 1.56 -9.38 -27.26
N GLY A 104 0.50 -10.14 -27.55
CA GLY A 104 -0.10 -11.12 -26.65
C GLY A 104 -1.26 -10.56 -25.83
N LYS A 105 -1.99 -11.45 -25.13
CA LYS A 105 -3.09 -11.05 -24.25
C LYS A 105 -2.63 -11.02 -22.79
N PHE A 106 -2.93 -9.91 -22.14
CA PHE A 106 -2.69 -9.65 -20.72
C PHE A 106 -3.49 -8.43 -20.28
N LYS A 107 -3.72 -8.27 -18.98
CA LYS A 107 -4.20 -7.02 -18.37
C LYS A 107 -3.00 -6.30 -17.76
N ALA A 108 -2.94 -4.98 -17.85
CA ALA A 108 -1.87 -4.18 -17.26
C ALA A 108 -2.44 -3.04 -16.42
N TYR A 109 -1.82 -2.82 -15.26
CA TYR A 109 -2.21 -1.82 -14.28
C TYR A 109 -0.98 -1.07 -13.81
N ALA A 110 -1.11 0.23 -13.55
CA ALA A 110 -0.05 0.97 -12.88
C ALA A 110 0.18 0.39 -11.48
N TYR A 111 1.43 0.15 -11.11
CA TYR A 111 1.76 -0.25 -9.75
C TYR A 111 1.38 0.87 -8.78
N PRO A 112 0.73 0.57 -7.64
CA PRO A 112 0.36 1.59 -6.66
C PRO A 112 1.62 2.31 -6.15
N ARG A 113 1.92 3.47 -6.75
CA ARG A 113 2.70 4.50 -6.07
C ARG A 113 1.76 5.06 -5.01
N ASN A 114 2.25 5.32 -3.81
CA ASN A 114 1.44 5.96 -2.78
C ASN A 114 1.04 7.37 -3.28
N VAL A 115 -0.07 7.46 -4.02
CA VAL A 115 -0.44 8.65 -4.82
C VAL A 115 -0.67 9.85 -3.90
N GLU A 116 -1.07 9.60 -2.66
CA GLU A 116 -1.26 10.62 -1.62
C GLU A 116 0.06 11.21 -1.12
N ALA A 117 1.14 10.41 -1.05
CA ALA A 117 2.47 10.87 -0.64
C ALA A 117 3.23 11.63 -1.75
N VAL A 118 2.76 11.55 -3.01
CA VAL A 118 3.40 12.17 -4.20
C VAL A 118 2.44 13.16 -4.88
N LYS A 119 1.50 13.76 -4.15
CA LYS A 119 0.66 14.88 -4.61
C LYS A 119 1.52 16.13 -4.88
N GLY A 120 2.30 16.09 -5.94
CA GLY A 120 2.91 17.20 -6.66
C GLY A 120 2.70 16.90 -8.14
N LYS A 121 2.13 17.84 -8.88
CA LYS A 121 1.70 17.67 -10.27
C LYS A 121 2.77 16.99 -11.11
N ILE A 122 2.43 15.84 -11.68
CA ILE A 122 3.12 15.31 -12.86
C ILE A 122 2.17 15.62 -14.02
N ASP A 123 2.49 16.69 -14.76
CA ASP A 123 1.89 16.91 -16.07
C ASP A 123 2.44 15.83 -17.01
N ILE A 124 1.53 15.13 -17.70
CA ILE A 124 1.84 14.22 -18.82
C ILE A 124 1.77 15.03 -20.10
#